data_AF-A0A128EGX9-F1
#
_entry.id   AF-A0A128EGX9-F1
#
_cell.length_a   1.000
_cell.length_b   1.000
_cell.length_c   1.000
_cell.angle_alpha   90.00
_cell.angle_beta   90.00
_cell.angle_gamma   90.00
#
_symmetry.space_group_name_H-M   'P 1'
#
loop_
_entity.id
_entity.type
_entity.pdbx_description
1 polymer ?
#
loop_
_entity_poly.entity_id
_entity_poly.type
_entity_poly.pdbx_seq_one_letter_code
_entity_poly.pdbx_strand_id
1 'polypeptide(L)'
;MGSIFLKEISRLKGVFIFLVVVLAGFFLWFCFKVRYDFGAIHPESVIWYGYNFFDNHPESVMAWVWVILGVGVSLAQFLSERARIKCLLHLPKSSAMLLLEHFYPVFILFGAIWLVFGGWLLVFSSFFYPVVILEQIAINWCYYALCGVLFYIFTNAVVINKNAIFSFALAVVFTVLSFMVLFYLRSFLVIILLAVVGGILCFNSLLSHKQTSLKTPFLGAIYVVLAVVFVFSGVGFYDKSLKEKKENYYIFYSPSLKEFIYQHNLGGHYFAYKSASGKEFKSEKEYKNELAFNYYMDLEQQGKLPVVIDGESFSKERIKNARFSMSYTPADAKPPQIPLYPLFNPDPKVSSIPFSEDMIYFAKNGLEIYHHDGNLDKEFSSFLNDKALNLDVKFPAVAVWGRFTNLKPYDSGIFFKDSKGDVFNITVYDNKLDFKEIPSLKNFEHLHVNESKNSDFLAIAFKDSKIYLMDKKYLLTKLDVGEFNWHTMRLRVAFDAKYLQVRYDDGRVYKAFAFDKDDFKEVDKFQIK
;
A
#
# COMPACT_ATOMS: atom_id res chain seq x y z
N MET A 1 -46.16 12.04 0.65
CA MET A 1 -45.07 12.46 -0.27
C MET A 1 -45.44 13.80 -0.89
N GLY A 2 -44.56 14.80 -0.86
CA GLY A 2 -44.85 16.16 -1.34
C GLY A 2 -44.78 16.29 -2.87
N SER A 3 -45.42 17.34 -3.42
CA SER A 3 -45.42 17.65 -4.88
C SER A 3 -44.01 17.78 -5.49
N ILE A 4 -43.03 18.28 -4.72
CA ILE A 4 -41.62 18.40 -5.16
C ILE A 4 -41.01 17.02 -5.41
N PHE A 5 -41.29 16.03 -4.55
CA PHE A 5 -40.77 14.67 -4.69
C PHE A 5 -41.19 14.02 -6.02
N LEU A 6 -42.48 14.11 -6.37
CA LEU A 6 -43.01 13.54 -7.61
C LEU A 6 -42.46 14.26 -8.85
N LYS A 7 -42.30 15.58 -8.76
CA LYS A 7 -41.69 16.40 -9.82
C LYS A 7 -40.24 16.00 -10.08
N GLU A 8 -39.45 15.84 -9.01
CA GLU A 8 -38.05 15.44 -9.12
C GLU A 8 -37.89 14.05 -9.73
N ILE A 9 -38.71 13.08 -9.31
CA ILE A 9 -38.72 11.74 -9.93
C ILE A 9 -39.07 11.80 -11.41
N SER A 10 -40.13 12.53 -11.78
CA SER A 10 -40.54 12.64 -13.19
C SER A 10 -39.46 13.28 -14.05
N ARG A 11 -38.74 14.28 -13.52
CA ARG A 11 -37.64 14.93 -14.23
C ARG A 11 -36.44 14.01 -14.39
N LEU A 12 -36.03 13.37 -13.29
CA LEU A 12 -34.83 12.55 -13.26
C LEU A 12 -35.01 11.21 -13.97
N LYS A 13 -36.24 10.78 -14.27
CA LYS A 13 -36.53 9.48 -14.91
C LYS A 13 -35.69 9.22 -16.16
N GLY A 14 -35.62 10.17 -17.10
CA GLY A 14 -34.86 9.99 -18.34
C GLY A 14 -33.35 9.87 -18.10
N VAL A 15 -32.81 10.73 -17.24
CA VAL A 15 -31.39 10.72 -16.85
C VAL A 15 -31.06 9.44 -16.09
N PHE A 16 -31.93 9.00 -15.20
CA PHE A 16 -31.75 7.76 -14.44
C PHE A 16 -31.75 6.53 -15.35
N ILE A 17 -32.69 6.42 -16.29
CA ILE A 17 -32.70 5.33 -17.27
C ILE A 17 -31.39 5.31 -18.08
N PHE A 18 -30.97 6.47 -18.59
CA PHE A 18 -29.70 6.58 -19.30
C PHE A 18 -28.51 6.13 -18.45
N LEU A 19 -28.44 6.59 -17.20
CA LEU A 19 -27.37 6.24 -16.27
C LEU A 19 -27.37 4.74 -15.91
N VAL A 20 -28.54 4.11 -15.76
CA VAL A 20 -28.67 2.66 -15.55
C VAL A 20 -28.17 1.87 -16.77
N VAL A 21 -28.44 2.34 -17.99
CA VAL A 21 -27.92 1.72 -19.21
C VAL A 21 -26.39 1.85 -19.29
N VAL A 22 -25.85 3.03 -18.98
CA VAL A 22 -24.39 3.25 -18.92
C VAL A 22 -23.75 2.35 -17.87
N LEU A 23 -24.33 2.28 -16.66
CA LEU A 23 -23.93 1.36 -15.60
C LEU A 23 -23.88 -0.09 -16.08
N ALA A 24 -24.95 -0.57 -16.72
CA ALA A 24 -25.01 -1.92 -17.26
C ALA A 24 -23.89 -2.17 -18.29
N GLY A 25 -23.58 -1.21 -19.15
CA GLY A 25 -22.46 -1.28 -20.09
C GLY A 25 -21.10 -1.41 -19.38
N PHE A 26 -20.84 -0.60 -18.35
CA PHE A 26 -19.62 -0.68 -17.55
C PHE A 26 -19.50 -2.02 -16.82
N PHE A 27 -20.62 -2.55 -16.30
CA PHE A 27 -20.64 -3.86 -15.68
C PHE A 27 -20.37 -4.99 -16.68
N LEU A 28 -20.95 -4.95 -17.87
CA LEU A 28 -20.65 -5.93 -18.92
C LEU A 28 -19.17 -5.91 -19.28
N TRP A 29 -18.58 -4.72 -19.39
CA TRP A 29 -17.14 -4.57 -19.60
C TRP A 29 -16.32 -5.13 -18.44
N PHE A 30 -16.71 -4.86 -17.19
CA PHE A 30 -16.07 -5.43 -16.00
C PHE A 30 -16.13 -6.96 -15.99
N CYS A 31 -17.30 -7.54 -16.27
CA CYS A 31 -17.48 -8.98 -16.35
C CYS A 31 -16.59 -9.60 -17.44
N PHE A 32 -16.52 -8.96 -18.61
CA PHE A 32 -15.62 -9.37 -19.68
C PHE A 32 -14.15 -9.32 -19.23
N LYS A 33 -13.73 -8.22 -18.61
CA LYS A 33 -12.35 -8.02 -18.17
C LYS A 33 -11.94 -9.05 -17.12
N VAL A 34 -12.73 -9.22 -16.05
CA VAL A 34 -12.42 -10.20 -15.00
C VAL A 34 -12.35 -11.60 -15.60
N ARG A 35 -13.31 -11.98 -16.45
CA ARG A 35 -13.28 -13.29 -17.11
C ARG A 35 -12.05 -13.46 -18.01
N TYR A 36 -11.63 -12.42 -18.72
CA TYR A 36 -10.43 -12.42 -19.55
C TYR A 36 -9.17 -12.59 -18.70
N ASP A 37 -9.03 -11.79 -17.63
CA ASP A 37 -7.86 -11.82 -16.75
C ASP A 37 -7.69 -13.23 -16.12
N PHE A 38 -8.77 -13.81 -15.59
CA PHE A 38 -8.77 -15.17 -15.03
C PHE A 38 -8.59 -16.26 -16.08
N GLY A 39 -9.02 -16.03 -17.33
CA GLY A 39 -8.78 -16.98 -18.43
C GLY A 39 -7.37 -16.91 -19.02
N ALA A 40 -6.62 -15.83 -18.76
CA ALA A 40 -5.29 -15.60 -19.31
C ALA A 40 -4.16 -15.95 -18.34
N ILE A 41 -4.44 -16.05 -17.03
CA ILE A 41 -3.45 -16.21 -15.97
C ILE A 41 -3.77 -17.47 -15.17
N HIS A 42 -2.79 -18.37 -15.08
CA HIS A 42 -2.84 -19.53 -14.18
C HIS A 42 -1.58 -19.60 -13.30
N PRO A 43 -1.71 -19.95 -12.00
CA PRO A 43 -2.98 -20.14 -11.29
C PRO A 43 -3.71 -18.83 -11.00
N GLU A 44 -5.02 -18.90 -10.78
CA GLU A 44 -5.92 -17.78 -10.53
C GLU A 44 -5.53 -16.98 -9.27
N SER A 45 -4.90 -17.63 -8.30
CA SER A 45 -4.33 -17.04 -7.09
C SER A 45 -3.31 -15.93 -7.37
N VAL A 46 -2.69 -15.87 -8.55
CA VAL A 46 -1.84 -14.74 -8.99
C VAL A 46 -2.64 -13.44 -9.03
N ILE A 47 -3.90 -13.49 -9.46
CA ILE A 47 -4.79 -12.32 -9.50
C ILE A 47 -5.12 -11.88 -8.08
N TRP A 48 -5.34 -12.82 -7.17
CA TRP A 48 -5.59 -12.52 -5.75
C TRP A 48 -4.37 -11.93 -5.06
N TYR A 49 -3.18 -12.44 -5.39
CA TYR A 49 -1.92 -11.86 -4.96
C TYR A 49 -1.78 -10.42 -5.47
N GLY A 50 -2.11 -10.16 -6.73
CA GLY A 50 -2.13 -8.82 -7.30
C GLY A 50 -3.12 -7.88 -6.61
N TYR A 51 -4.33 -8.38 -6.32
CA TYR A 51 -5.34 -7.65 -5.55
C TYR A 51 -4.80 -7.24 -4.18
N ASN A 52 -4.13 -8.15 -3.48
CA ASN A 52 -3.76 -7.96 -2.08
C ASN A 52 -2.43 -7.22 -1.85
N PHE A 53 -1.41 -7.50 -2.68
CA PHE A 53 -0.06 -6.94 -2.51
C PHE A 53 0.22 -5.73 -3.40
N PHE A 54 -0.50 -5.55 -4.50
CA PHE A 54 -0.27 -4.47 -5.46
C PHE A 54 -1.43 -3.49 -5.61
N ASP A 55 -2.45 -3.54 -4.72
CA ASP A 55 -3.65 -2.68 -4.76
C ASP A 55 -4.37 -2.73 -6.14
N ASN A 56 -4.23 -3.85 -6.85
CA ASN A 56 -4.82 -4.03 -8.18
C ASN A 56 -6.26 -4.51 -8.06
N HIS A 57 -7.16 -3.57 -7.76
CA HIS A 57 -8.59 -3.81 -7.61
C HIS A 57 -9.32 -3.66 -8.97
N PRO A 58 -9.79 -4.74 -9.61
CA PRO A 58 -10.51 -4.62 -10.88
C PRO A 58 -11.82 -3.82 -10.76
N GLU A 59 -12.45 -3.83 -9.59
CA GLU A 59 -13.65 -3.06 -9.28
C GLU A 59 -13.39 -1.55 -9.12
N SER A 60 -12.12 -1.11 -9.00
CA SER A 60 -11.77 0.30 -8.81
C SER A 60 -12.27 1.22 -9.92
N VAL A 61 -12.45 0.69 -11.14
CA VAL A 61 -13.01 1.43 -12.27
C VAL A 61 -14.45 1.89 -11.98
N MET A 62 -15.19 1.14 -11.15
CA MET A 62 -16.54 1.50 -10.74
C MET A 62 -16.60 2.77 -9.90
N ALA A 63 -15.50 3.19 -9.27
CA ALA A 63 -15.41 4.48 -8.59
C ALA A 63 -15.82 5.63 -9.51
N TRP A 64 -15.37 5.61 -10.77
CA TRP A 64 -15.68 6.64 -11.76
C TRP A 64 -17.17 6.65 -12.13
N VAL A 65 -17.80 5.49 -12.15
CA VAL A 65 -19.23 5.40 -12.41
C VAL A 65 -20.01 6.15 -11.33
N TRP A 66 -19.66 5.97 -10.06
CA TRP A 66 -20.27 6.71 -8.95
C TRP A 66 -20.00 8.21 -8.99
N VAL A 67 -18.81 8.63 -9.41
CA VAL A 67 -18.50 10.05 -9.63
C VAL A 67 -19.38 10.64 -10.74
N ILE A 68 -19.46 9.97 -11.88
CA ILE A 68 -20.28 10.39 -13.03
C ILE A 68 -21.76 10.45 -12.66
N LEU A 69 -22.25 9.46 -11.91
CA LEU A 69 -23.62 9.45 -11.38
C LEU A 69 -23.87 10.68 -10.49
N GLY A 70 -22.97 10.94 -9.54
CA GLY A 70 -23.08 12.06 -8.61
C GLY A 70 -23.13 13.42 -9.31
N VAL A 71 -22.17 13.68 -10.20
CA VAL A 71 -22.08 14.93 -10.97
C VAL A 71 -23.22 15.05 -11.97
N GLY A 72 -23.51 13.99 -12.73
CA GLY A 72 -24.53 13.97 -13.78
C GLY A 72 -25.93 14.22 -13.24
N VAL A 73 -26.30 13.56 -12.13
CA VAL A 73 -27.60 13.78 -11.48
C VAL A 73 -27.69 15.18 -10.88
N SER A 74 -26.62 15.67 -10.27
CA SER A 74 -26.58 17.05 -9.73
C SER A 74 -26.82 18.10 -10.82
N LEU A 75 -26.13 17.97 -11.96
CA LEU A 75 -26.30 18.88 -13.11
C LEU A 75 -27.72 18.78 -13.69
N ALA A 76 -28.23 17.57 -13.91
CA ALA A 76 -29.59 17.37 -14.42
C ALA A 76 -30.65 18.00 -13.50
N GLN A 77 -30.45 17.91 -12.19
CA GLN A 77 -31.38 18.39 -11.19
C GLN A 77 -31.40 19.93 -11.11
N PHE A 78 -30.24 20.57 -10.93
CA PHE A 78 -30.20 21.99 -10.56
C PHE A 78 -29.77 22.95 -11.68
N LEU A 79 -29.14 22.48 -12.75
CA LEU A 79 -28.71 23.36 -13.84
C LEU A 79 -29.90 24.02 -14.53
N SER A 80 -30.96 23.25 -14.81
CA SER A 80 -32.21 23.74 -15.40
C SER A 80 -33.04 24.59 -14.42
N GLU A 81 -32.87 24.37 -13.11
CA GLU A 81 -33.61 25.09 -12.08
C GLU A 81 -32.95 26.38 -11.63
N ARG A 82 -31.69 26.64 -12.00
CA ARG A 82 -30.93 27.81 -11.56
C ARG A 82 -31.68 29.13 -11.74
N ALA A 83 -32.40 29.28 -12.86
CA ALA A 83 -33.23 30.47 -13.14
C ALA A 83 -34.53 30.55 -12.30
N ARG A 84 -35.01 29.41 -11.78
CA ARG A 84 -36.28 29.24 -11.05
C ARG A 84 -36.10 29.05 -9.54
N ILE A 85 -34.87 28.97 -9.03
CA ILE A 85 -34.56 28.84 -7.59
C ILE A 85 -35.25 29.93 -6.76
N LYS A 86 -35.34 31.17 -7.27
CA LYS A 86 -36.06 32.26 -6.59
C LYS A 86 -37.53 31.91 -6.34
N CYS A 87 -38.21 31.33 -7.32
CA CYS A 87 -39.61 30.92 -7.19
C CYS A 87 -39.80 29.79 -6.17
N LEU A 88 -38.87 28.84 -6.11
CA LEU A 88 -38.89 27.75 -5.14
C LEU A 88 -38.75 28.26 -3.70
N LEU A 89 -37.95 29.32 -3.49
CA LEU A 89 -37.70 29.92 -2.19
C LEU A 89 -38.88 30.73 -1.62
N HIS A 90 -39.91 31.00 -2.43
CA HIS A 90 -41.17 31.65 -2.03
C HIS A 90 -42.27 30.67 -1.60
N LEU A 91 -42.04 29.35 -1.72
CA LEU A 91 -42.96 28.35 -1.19
C LEU A 91 -43.04 28.48 0.36
N PRO A 92 -44.20 28.16 0.98
CA PRO A 92 -44.37 28.21 2.43
C PRO A 92 -43.70 27.00 3.12
N LYS A 93 -42.41 26.80 2.84
CA LYS A 93 -41.56 25.75 3.40
C LYS A 93 -40.22 26.35 3.78
N SER A 94 -39.58 25.79 4.81
CA SER A 94 -38.22 26.18 5.17
C SER A 94 -37.24 25.80 4.05
N SER A 95 -36.19 26.60 3.85
CA SER A 95 -35.16 26.31 2.83
C SER A 95 -34.46 24.96 3.08
N ALA A 96 -34.41 24.50 4.33
CA ALA A 96 -33.84 23.21 4.71
C ALA A 96 -34.75 22.05 4.27
N MET A 97 -36.06 22.17 4.53
CA MET A 97 -37.03 21.17 4.07
C MET A 97 -37.07 21.08 2.54
N LEU A 98 -36.92 22.22 1.86
CA LEU A 98 -36.83 22.25 0.39
C LEU A 98 -35.62 21.45 -0.12
N LEU A 99 -34.43 21.64 0.45
CA LEU A 99 -33.24 20.84 0.09
C LEU A 99 -33.45 19.35 0.33
N LEU A 100 -34.01 18.98 1.49
CA LEU A 100 -34.25 17.58 1.81
C LEU A 100 -35.23 16.94 0.83
N GLU A 101 -36.28 17.66 0.40
CA GLU A 101 -37.22 17.17 -0.62
C GLU A 101 -36.58 16.99 -2.00
N HIS A 102 -35.51 17.73 -2.32
CA HIS A 102 -34.72 17.53 -3.54
C HIS A 102 -33.70 16.40 -3.43
N PHE A 103 -33.07 16.20 -2.27
CA PHE A 103 -32.05 15.18 -2.06
C PHE A 103 -32.64 13.78 -1.86
N TYR A 104 -33.77 13.67 -1.18
CA TYR A 104 -34.37 12.39 -0.81
C TYR A 104 -34.69 11.46 -2.01
N PRO A 105 -35.29 11.93 -3.13
CA PRO A 105 -35.46 11.10 -4.33
C PRO A 105 -34.14 10.54 -4.86
N VAL A 106 -33.08 11.35 -4.87
CA VAL A 106 -31.76 10.94 -5.38
C VAL A 106 -31.13 9.90 -4.48
N PHE A 107 -31.21 10.05 -3.16
CA PHE A 107 -30.67 9.06 -2.22
C PHE A 107 -31.40 7.72 -2.31
N ILE A 108 -32.72 7.71 -2.51
CA ILE A 108 -33.47 6.46 -2.77
C ILE A 108 -32.97 5.80 -4.06
N LEU A 109 -32.83 6.57 -5.13
CA LEU A 109 -32.36 6.06 -6.42
C LEU A 109 -30.93 5.53 -6.36
N PHE A 110 -30.04 6.24 -5.67
CA PHE A 110 -28.66 5.80 -5.43
C PHE A 110 -28.62 4.54 -4.58
N GLY A 111 -29.45 4.45 -3.54
CA GLY A 111 -29.59 3.25 -2.73
C GLY A 111 -30.09 2.05 -3.53
N ALA A 112 -31.05 2.25 -4.44
CA ALA A 112 -31.54 1.19 -5.33
C ALA A 112 -30.45 0.72 -6.31
N ILE A 113 -29.72 1.64 -6.95
CA ILE A 113 -28.57 1.30 -7.80
C ILE A 113 -27.54 0.52 -6.99
N TRP A 114 -27.21 1.01 -5.80
CA TRP A 114 -26.21 0.41 -4.92
C TRP A 114 -26.56 -1.04 -4.56
N LEU A 115 -27.83 -1.32 -4.22
CA LEU A 115 -28.30 -2.66 -3.90
C LEU A 115 -28.27 -3.60 -5.12
N VAL A 116 -28.84 -3.18 -6.25
CA VAL A 116 -29.00 -4.04 -7.43
C VAL A 116 -27.63 -4.36 -8.06
N PHE A 117 -26.84 -3.33 -8.32
CA PHE A 117 -25.54 -3.50 -8.96
C PHE A 117 -24.48 -4.02 -7.99
N GLY A 118 -24.57 -3.70 -6.69
CA GLY A 118 -23.71 -4.28 -5.66
C GLY A 118 -23.95 -5.77 -5.49
N GLY A 119 -25.22 -6.20 -5.44
CA GLY A 119 -25.57 -7.61 -5.41
C GLY A 119 -25.05 -8.35 -6.65
N TRP A 120 -25.22 -7.76 -7.84
CA TRP A 120 -24.72 -8.36 -9.07
C TRP A 120 -23.19 -8.43 -9.12
N LEU A 121 -22.48 -7.39 -8.66
CA LEU A 121 -21.03 -7.36 -8.53
C LEU A 121 -20.55 -8.53 -7.66
N LEU A 122 -21.13 -8.69 -6.47
CA LEU A 122 -20.71 -9.72 -5.52
C LEU A 122 -21.02 -11.13 -6.02
N VAL A 123 -22.20 -11.35 -6.61
CA VAL A 123 -22.56 -12.65 -7.20
C VAL A 123 -21.60 -12.99 -8.33
N PHE A 124 -21.31 -12.05 -9.24
CA PHE A 124 -20.37 -12.32 -10.34
C PHE A 124 -18.94 -12.56 -9.84
N SER A 125 -18.46 -11.73 -8.91
CA SER A 125 -17.12 -11.91 -8.32
C SER A 125 -16.99 -13.21 -7.53
N SER A 126 -18.07 -13.75 -6.96
CA SER A 126 -18.03 -15.00 -6.20
C SER A 126 -17.63 -16.24 -7.01
N PHE A 127 -17.70 -16.17 -8.34
CA PHE A 127 -17.22 -17.24 -9.21
C PHE A 127 -15.69 -17.27 -9.36
N PHE A 128 -14.98 -16.24 -8.92
CA PHE A 128 -13.55 -16.05 -9.19
C PHE A 128 -12.72 -15.74 -7.95
N TYR A 129 -13.34 -15.24 -6.88
CA TYR A 129 -12.64 -14.76 -5.69
C TYR A 129 -13.15 -15.46 -4.42
N PRO A 130 -12.26 -15.77 -3.46
CA PRO A 130 -12.64 -16.31 -2.17
C PRO A 130 -13.43 -15.27 -1.36
N VAL A 131 -14.22 -15.74 -0.41
CA VAL A 131 -15.13 -14.90 0.40
C VAL A 131 -14.42 -13.70 1.05
N VAL A 132 -13.17 -13.88 1.49
CA VAL A 132 -12.37 -12.81 2.12
C VAL A 132 -12.06 -11.64 1.18
N ILE A 133 -11.93 -11.89 -0.13
CA ILE A 133 -11.78 -10.84 -1.14
C ILE A 133 -13.15 -10.23 -1.46
N LEU A 134 -14.22 -11.04 -1.50
CA LEU A 134 -15.58 -10.54 -1.72
C LEU A 134 -16.02 -9.53 -0.64
N GLU A 135 -15.67 -9.78 0.62
CA GLU A 135 -15.89 -8.82 1.70
C GLU A 135 -15.21 -7.48 1.42
N GLN A 136 -13.96 -7.50 0.94
CA GLN A 136 -13.24 -6.29 0.60
C GLN A 136 -13.82 -5.57 -0.63
N ILE A 137 -14.26 -6.31 -1.66
CA ILE A 137 -14.99 -5.77 -2.81
C ILE A 137 -16.28 -5.08 -2.36
N ALA A 138 -17.03 -5.68 -1.43
CA ALA A 138 -18.24 -5.09 -0.87
C ALA A 138 -17.95 -3.77 -0.13
N ILE A 139 -16.89 -3.74 0.69
CA ILE A 139 -16.43 -2.54 1.39
C ILE A 139 -16.05 -1.44 0.38
N ASN A 140 -15.29 -1.79 -0.67
CA ASN A 140 -14.90 -0.86 -1.72
C ASN A 140 -16.11 -0.31 -2.48
N TRP A 141 -17.10 -1.16 -2.80
CA TRP A 141 -18.35 -0.74 -3.43
C TRP A 141 -19.14 0.27 -2.58
N CYS A 142 -19.27 0.00 -1.28
CA CYS A 142 -19.87 0.94 -0.32
C CYS A 142 -19.13 2.27 -0.30
N TYR A 143 -17.80 2.19 -0.27
CA TYR A 143 -16.93 3.35 -0.27
C TYR A 143 -17.14 4.22 -1.51
N TYR A 144 -17.15 3.61 -2.71
CA TYR A 144 -17.36 4.33 -3.96
C TYR A 144 -18.75 4.96 -4.06
N ALA A 145 -19.79 4.28 -3.58
CA ALA A 145 -21.15 4.83 -3.56
C ALA A 145 -21.27 6.07 -2.67
N LEU A 146 -20.64 6.04 -1.48
CA LEU A 146 -20.59 7.19 -0.59
C LEU A 146 -19.80 8.36 -1.20
N CYS A 147 -18.70 8.08 -1.92
CA CYS A 147 -18.01 9.10 -2.70
C CYS A 147 -18.93 9.69 -3.78
N GLY A 148 -19.73 8.89 -4.49
CA GLY A 148 -20.71 9.39 -5.46
C GLY A 148 -21.74 10.35 -4.83
N VAL A 149 -22.24 10.02 -3.63
CA VAL A 149 -23.11 10.92 -2.84
C VAL A 149 -22.38 12.22 -2.48
N LEU A 150 -21.12 12.15 -2.09
CA LEU A 150 -20.31 13.32 -1.76
C LEU A 150 -20.15 14.25 -2.98
N PHE A 151 -19.82 13.68 -4.15
CA PHE A 151 -19.72 14.44 -5.41
C PHE A 151 -21.06 15.09 -5.80
N TYR A 152 -22.18 14.39 -5.59
CA TYR A 152 -23.51 14.96 -5.80
C TYR A 152 -23.77 16.19 -4.90
N ILE A 153 -23.53 16.07 -3.59
CA ILE A 153 -23.74 17.16 -2.64
C ILE A 153 -22.85 18.36 -2.98
N PHE A 154 -21.57 18.14 -3.25
CA PHE A 154 -20.64 19.23 -3.56
C PHE A 154 -20.94 19.91 -4.90
N THR A 155 -21.33 19.14 -5.91
CA THR A 155 -21.72 19.71 -7.21
C THR A 155 -22.99 20.54 -7.05
N ASN A 156 -23.94 20.11 -6.23
CA ASN A 156 -25.12 20.91 -5.89
C ASN A 156 -24.74 22.24 -5.22
N ALA A 157 -23.82 22.21 -4.25
CA ALA A 157 -23.36 23.44 -3.58
C ALA A 157 -22.74 24.45 -4.56
N VAL A 158 -22.04 23.97 -5.61
CA VAL A 158 -21.45 24.78 -6.67
C VAL A 158 -22.51 25.34 -7.63
N VAL A 159 -23.39 24.47 -8.15
CA VAL A 159 -24.40 24.81 -9.17
C VAL A 159 -25.47 25.76 -8.63
N ILE A 160 -25.90 25.54 -7.39
CA ILE A 160 -26.92 26.34 -6.72
C ILE A 160 -26.39 27.75 -6.42
N ASN A 161 -25.08 27.94 -6.28
CA ASN A 161 -24.56 29.23 -5.86
C ASN A 161 -24.74 30.32 -6.93
N LYS A 162 -25.13 31.52 -6.47
CA LYS A 162 -25.36 32.68 -7.35
C LYS A 162 -24.04 33.31 -7.83
N ASN A 163 -23.00 33.30 -7.00
CA ASN A 163 -21.74 33.98 -7.29
C ASN A 163 -20.78 33.05 -8.05
N ALA A 164 -20.49 33.38 -9.31
CA ALA A 164 -19.67 32.55 -10.19
C ALA A 164 -18.22 32.37 -9.69
N ILE A 165 -17.61 33.41 -9.11
CA ILE A 165 -16.23 33.34 -8.58
C ILE A 165 -16.19 32.39 -7.38
N PHE A 166 -17.19 32.50 -6.51
CA PHE A 166 -17.30 31.64 -5.35
C PHE A 166 -17.63 30.18 -5.73
N SER A 167 -18.52 29.96 -6.71
CA SER A 167 -18.76 28.64 -7.30
C SER A 167 -17.48 28.02 -7.83
N PHE A 168 -16.65 28.79 -8.54
CA PHE A 168 -15.38 28.30 -9.11
C PHE A 168 -14.40 27.88 -8.01
N ALA A 169 -14.18 28.73 -7.00
CA ALA A 169 -13.30 28.40 -5.87
C ALA A 169 -13.78 27.13 -5.13
N LEU A 170 -15.10 27.03 -4.91
CA LEU A 170 -15.73 25.89 -4.26
C LEU A 170 -15.55 24.60 -5.08
N ALA A 171 -15.69 24.68 -6.41
CA ALA A 171 -15.49 23.55 -7.31
C ALA A 171 -14.05 23.03 -7.26
N VAL A 172 -13.04 23.93 -7.23
CA VAL A 172 -11.62 23.55 -7.14
C VAL A 172 -11.34 22.82 -5.82
N VAL A 173 -11.75 23.41 -4.69
CA VAL A 173 -11.53 22.82 -3.36
C VAL A 173 -12.20 21.45 -3.25
N PHE A 174 -13.46 21.34 -3.67
CA PHE A 174 -14.20 20.08 -3.57
C PHE A 174 -13.72 19.01 -4.51
N THR A 175 -13.27 19.37 -5.71
CA THR A 175 -12.65 18.39 -6.62
C THR A 175 -11.43 17.80 -5.95
N VAL A 176 -10.48 18.62 -5.48
CA VAL A 176 -9.27 18.12 -4.82
C VAL A 176 -9.59 17.29 -3.57
N LEU A 177 -10.48 17.76 -2.69
CA LEU A 177 -10.85 17.01 -1.48
C LEU A 177 -11.53 15.68 -1.81
N SER A 178 -12.45 15.66 -2.77
CA SER A 178 -13.17 14.43 -3.13
C SER A 178 -12.24 13.42 -3.80
N PHE A 179 -11.30 13.89 -4.63
CA PHE A 179 -10.26 13.04 -5.21
C PHE A 179 -9.29 12.49 -4.15
N MET A 180 -8.89 13.30 -3.19
CA MET A 180 -8.05 12.86 -2.07
C MET A 180 -8.74 11.82 -1.21
N VAL A 181 -10.03 12.01 -0.95
CA VAL A 181 -10.82 11.00 -0.26
C VAL A 181 -10.85 9.72 -1.09
N LEU A 182 -11.23 9.81 -2.37
CA LEU A 182 -11.40 8.64 -3.23
C LEU A 182 -10.13 7.78 -3.35
N PHE A 183 -8.97 8.40 -3.54
CA PHE A 183 -7.73 7.69 -3.87
C PHE A 183 -6.74 7.54 -2.72
N TYR A 184 -6.81 8.38 -1.69
CA TYR A 184 -5.71 8.49 -0.72
C TYR A 184 -6.14 8.28 0.73
N LEU A 185 -7.20 8.95 1.19
CA LEU A 185 -7.61 8.87 2.61
C LEU A 185 -8.38 7.58 2.92
N ARG A 186 -9.13 7.02 1.96
CA ARG A 186 -9.93 5.77 2.09
C ARG A 186 -10.66 5.65 3.44
N SER A 187 -11.28 6.73 3.93
CA SER A 187 -11.90 6.81 5.26
C SER A 187 -13.39 7.16 5.21
N PHE A 188 -14.23 6.25 5.72
CA PHE A 188 -15.68 6.45 5.83
C PHE A 188 -16.05 7.65 6.70
N LEU A 189 -15.35 7.85 7.82
CA LEU A 189 -15.61 8.96 8.74
C LEU A 189 -15.35 10.31 8.07
N VAL A 190 -14.29 10.42 7.27
CA VAL A 190 -13.99 11.64 6.51
C VAL A 190 -15.07 11.92 5.47
N ILE A 191 -15.57 10.91 4.76
CA ILE A 191 -16.68 11.09 3.80
C ILE A 191 -17.92 11.62 4.50
N ILE A 192 -18.30 11.03 5.64
CA ILE A 192 -19.50 11.44 6.39
C ILE A 192 -19.35 12.90 6.85
N LEU A 193 -18.21 13.28 7.41
CA LEU A 193 -17.95 14.66 7.83
C LEU A 193 -18.02 15.64 6.65
N LEU A 194 -17.41 15.30 5.52
CA LEU A 194 -17.45 16.13 4.33
C LEU A 194 -18.85 16.23 3.71
N ALA A 195 -19.65 15.17 3.79
CA ALA A 195 -21.05 15.19 3.34
C ALA A 195 -21.89 16.14 4.20
N VAL A 196 -21.69 16.16 5.52
CA VAL A 196 -22.33 17.12 6.44
C VAL A 196 -21.92 18.55 6.10
N VAL A 197 -20.62 18.80 5.92
CA VAL A 197 -20.10 20.12 5.51
C VAL A 197 -20.67 20.54 4.16
N GLY A 198 -20.72 19.63 3.19
CA GLY A 198 -21.33 19.84 1.87
C GLY A 198 -22.80 20.20 1.95
N GLY A 199 -23.56 19.56 2.85
CA GLY A 199 -24.97 19.88 3.11
C GLY A 199 -25.16 21.29 3.66
N ILE A 200 -24.33 21.70 4.63
CA ILE A 200 -24.32 23.08 5.16
C ILE A 200 -24.02 24.09 4.04
N LEU A 201 -23.07 23.77 3.17
CA LEU A 201 -22.68 24.63 2.05
C LEU A 201 -23.75 24.71 0.97
N CYS A 202 -24.47 23.61 0.67
CA CYS A 202 -25.66 23.64 -0.18
C CYS A 202 -26.72 24.59 0.37
N PHE A 203 -26.97 24.52 1.68
CA PHE A 203 -27.94 25.38 2.35
C PHE A 203 -27.51 26.86 2.30
N ASN A 204 -26.23 27.16 2.51
CA ASN A 204 -25.71 28.52 2.33
C ASN A 204 -25.81 29.01 0.87
N SER A 205 -25.53 28.16 -0.11
CA SER A 205 -25.68 28.48 -1.54
C SER A 205 -27.14 28.77 -1.92
N LEU A 206 -28.12 28.10 -1.30
CA LEU A 206 -29.53 28.48 -1.48
C LEU A 206 -29.85 29.84 -0.85
N LEU A 207 -29.35 30.10 0.37
CA LEU A 207 -29.59 31.36 1.05
C LEU A 207 -29.02 32.56 0.27
N SER A 208 -27.92 32.37 -0.48
CA SER A 208 -27.34 33.43 -1.33
C SER A 208 -28.34 34.04 -2.32
N HIS A 209 -29.40 33.31 -2.70
CA HIS A 209 -30.47 33.80 -3.57
C HIS A 209 -31.43 34.77 -2.88
N LYS A 210 -31.57 34.71 -1.55
CA LYS A 210 -32.33 35.65 -0.71
C LYS A 210 -31.52 36.90 -0.33
N GLN A 211 -30.31 37.08 -0.90
CA GLN A 211 -29.31 38.08 -0.47
C GLN A 211 -28.91 38.00 1.02
N THR A 212 -29.27 36.89 1.67
CA THR A 212 -28.88 36.56 3.04
C THR A 212 -27.84 35.45 2.98
N SER A 213 -26.69 35.62 3.63
CA SER A 213 -25.81 34.48 3.93
C SER A 213 -26.08 34.02 5.36
N LEU A 214 -25.62 32.81 5.70
CA LEU A 214 -25.39 32.49 7.11
C LEU A 214 -24.33 33.45 7.65
N LYS A 215 -24.76 34.56 8.25
CA LYS A 215 -23.88 35.54 8.94
C LYS A 215 -23.43 34.98 10.29
N THR A 216 -22.91 33.76 10.29
CA THR A 216 -22.41 33.09 11.48
C THR A 216 -20.88 33.00 11.38
N PRO A 217 -20.14 33.33 12.45
CA PRO A 217 -18.68 33.14 12.47
C PRO A 217 -18.30 31.67 12.18
N PHE A 218 -19.21 30.74 12.48
CA PHE A 218 -19.11 29.32 12.17
C PHE A 218 -18.91 29.01 10.68
N LEU A 219 -19.60 29.70 9.77
CA LEU A 219 -19.44 29.45 8.33
C LEU A 219 -18.06 29.91 7.82
N GLY A 220 -17.56 31.03 8.35
CA GLY A 220 -16.20 31.50 8.09
C GLY A 220 -15.15 30.51 8.58
N ALA A 221 -15.35 29.95 9.77
CA ALA A 221 -14.48 28.90 10.31
C ALA A 221 -14.46 27.64 9.42
N ILE A 222 -15.61 27.20 8.89
CA ILE A 222 -15.67 26.07 7.95
C ILE A 222 -14.81 26.34 6.71
N TYR A 223 -14.87 27.51 6.10
CA TYR A 223 -14.06 27.83 4.92
C TYR A 223 -12.57 27.85 5.25
N VAL A 224 -12.18 28.42 6.39
CA VAL A 224 -10.79 28.42 6.85
C VAL A 224 -10.30 26.99 7.07
N VAL A 225 -11.08 26.16 7.75
CA VAL A 225 -10.75 24.75 7.98
C VAL A 225 -10.62 23.99 6.66
N LEU A 226 -11.54 24.17 5.72
CA LEU A 226 -11.45 23.53 4.39
C LEU A 226 -10.22 23.99 3.61
N ALA A 227 -9.88 25.28 3.65
CA ALA A 227 -8.67 25.81 3.01
C ALA A 227 -7.40 25.24 3.63
N VAL A 228 -7.34 25.16 4.96
CA VAL A 228 -6.25 24.52 5.70
C VAL A 228 -6.14 23.05 5.31
N VAL A 229 -7.23 22.29 5.36
CA VAL A 229 -7.25 20.87 4.97
C VAL A 229 -6.81 20.71 3.50
N PHE A 230 -7.25 21.58 2.60
CA PHE A 230 -6.81 21.56 1.19
C PHE A 230 -5.30 21.75 1.06
N VAL A 231 -4.73 22.76 1.72
CA VAL A 231 -3.28 23.04 1.67
C VAL A 231 -2.49 21.88 2.28
N PHE A 232 -2.85 21.42 3.48
CA PHE A 232 -2.14 20.32 4.16
C PHE A 232 -2.25 19.01 3.40
N SER A 233 -3.42 18.71 2.82
CA SER A 233 -3.59 17.51 2.02
C SER A 233 -2.79 17.60 0.71
N GLY A 234 -2.73 18.78 0.09
CA GLY A 234 -1.88 19.04 -1.09
C GLY A 234 -0.39 18.80 -0.82
N VAL A 235 0.10 19.29 0.32
CA VAL A 235 1.48 19.03 0.78
C VAL A 235 1.69 17.54 1.06
N GLY A 236 0.75 16.87 1.72
CA GLY A 236 0.84 15.43 2.00
C GLY A 236 0.82 14.56 0.75
N PHE A 237 0.10 14.98 -0.30
CA PHE A 237 0.14 14.34 -1.61
C PHE A 237 1.50 14.55 -2.29
N TYR A 238 2.03 15.78 -2.29
CA TYR A 238 3.37 16.06 -2.82
C TYR A 238 4.45 15.21 -2.14
N ASP A 239 4.44 15.15 -0.80
CA ASP A 239 5.43 14.39 -0.03
C ASP A 239 5.33 12.87 -0.25
N LYS A 240 4.14 12.31 -0.50
CA LYS A 240 3.99 10.85 -0.72
C LYS A 240 4.13 10.44 -2.19
N SER A 241 3.63 11.24 -3.12
CA SER A 241 3.50 10.83 -4.53
C SER A 241 4.58 11.40 -5.44
N LEU A 242 5.21 12.53 -5.09
CA LEU A 242 6.16 13.23 -5.95
C LEU A 242 7.56 13.37 -5.35
N LYS A 243 7.69 13.26 -4.03
CA LYS A 243 8.98 13.30 -3.36
C LYS A 243 9.66 11.94 -3.46
N GLU A 244 10.49 11.79 -4.48
CA GLU A 244 11.47 10.70 -4.51
C GLU A 244 12.26 10.74 -3.20
N LYS A 245 12.21 9.66 -2.41
CA LYS A 245 13.13 9.47 -1.27
C LYS A 245 14.53 9.22 -1.83
N LYS A 246 15.22 10.28 -2.24
CA LYS A 246 16.57 10.18 -2.80
C LYS A 246 17.54 9.71 -1.72
N GLU A 247 18.28 8.63 -2.02
CA GLU A 247 19.51 8.29 -1.30
C GLU A 247 20.54 9.39 -1.65
N ASN A 248 20.82 10.27 -0.69
CA ASN A 248 21.81 11.33 -0.87
C ASN A 248 23.22 10.77 -0.84
N TYR A 249 23.46 9.75 -0.01
CA TYR A 249 24.77 9.13 0.14
C TYR A 249 24.71 7.62 -0.10
N TYR A 250 25.62 7.14 -0.94
CA TYR A 250 25.92 5.71 -1.10
C TYR A 250 27.30 5.45 -0.50
N ILE A 251 27.31 4.90 0.72
CA ILE A 251 28.52 4.70 1.52
C ILE A 251 29.00 3.25 1.38
N PHE A 252 30.28 2.99 1.20
CA PHE A 252 30.85 1.65 1.12
C PHE A 252 32.20 1.61 1.84
N TYR A 253 32.51 0.48 2.46
CA TYR A 253 33.84 0.27 3.02
C TYR A 253 34.81 -0.13 1.91
N SER A 254 35.96 0.55 1.80
CA SER A 254 37.03 0.22 0.86
C SER A 254 38.04 -0.71 1.53
N PRO A 255 38.16 -1.99 1.09
CA PRO A 255 39.19 -2.89 1.60
C PRO A 255 40.61 -2.42 1.33
N SER A 256 40.83 -1.72 0.20
CA SER A 256 42.14 -1.22 -0.21
C SER A 256 42.61 -0.05 0.64
N LEU A 257 41.70 0.89 0.93
CA LEU A 257 42.02 2.09 1.70
C LEU A 257 41.83 1.90 3.22
N LYS A 258 41.11 0.84 3.63
CA LYS A 258 40.72 0.58 5.03
C LYS A 258 39.94 1.75 5.66
N GLU A 259 39.09 2.37 4.86
CA GLU A 259 38.18 3.44 5.29
C GLU A 259 36.89 3.39 4.48
N PHE A 260 35.86 4.06 4.97
CA PHE A 260 34.65 4.31 4.20
C PHE A 260 34.87 5.32 3.08
N ILE A 261 34.30 5.05 1.92
CA ILE A 261 34.18 5.99 0.83
C ILE A 261 32.71 6.09 0.39
N TYR A 262 32.32 7.22 -0.19
CA TYR A 262 30.93 7.46 -0.52
C TYR A 262 30.74 8.29 -1.78
N GLN A 263 29.61 8.03 -2.43
CA GLN A 263 29.07 8.82 -3.51
C GLN A 263 27.94 9.71 -2.96
N HIS A 264 28.08 11.02 -3.11
CA HIS A 264 27.09 12.04 -2.74
C HIS A 264 26.33 12.51 -3.98
N ASN A 265 25.01 12.32 -3.99
CA ASN A 265 24.10 12.77 -5.04
C ASN A 265 23.80 14.27 -4.87
N LEU A 266 24.28 15.08 -5.81
CA LEU A 266 24.06 16.53 -5.83
C LEU A 266 22.80 16.94 -6.63
N GLY A 267 22.02 15.95 -7.09
CA GLY A 267 20.88 16.14 -7.99
C GLY A 267 21.28 16.06 -9.47
N GLY A 268 20.31 15.79 -10.35
CA GLY A 268 20.51 15.86 -11.81
C GLY A 268 21.65 15.02 -12.39
N HIS A 269 21.78 13.74 -11.97
CA HIS A 269 22.89 12.85 -12.35
C HIS A 269 24.31 13.34 -11.98
N TYR A 270 24.44 14.41 -11.17
CA TYR A 270 25.72 14.88 -10.67
C TYR A 270 26.08 14.20 -9.35
N PHE A 271 27.30 13.67 -9.28
CA PHE A 271 27.80 12.94 -8.11
C PHE A 271 29.18 13.45 -7.70
N ALA A 272 29.38 13.61 -6.40
CA ALA A 272 30.69 13.81 -5.79
C ALA A 272 31.15 12.53 -5.10
N TYR A 273 32.43 12.18 -5.24
CA TYR A 273 33.01 10.96 -4.69
C TYR A 273 34.07 11.34 -3.65
N LYS A 274 33.91 10.88 -2.41
CA LYS A 274 34.79 11.26 -1.29
C LYS A 274 35.11 10.08 -0.38
N SER A 275 36.22 10.15 0.34
CA SER A 275 36.55 9.26 1.45
C SER A 275 36.14 9.85 2.81
N ALA A 276 36.11 9.01 3.83
CA ALA A 276 35.90 9.41 5.22
C ALA A 276 37.01 10.34 5.73
N SER A 277 38.25 10.15 5.27
CA SER A 277 39.38 11.05 5.52
C SER A 277 39.32 12.39 4.76
N GLY A 278 38.36 12.56 3.85
CA GLY A 278 38.16 13.80 3.09
C GLY A 278 38.88 13.85 1.74
N LYS A 279 39.51 12.75 1.28
CA LYS A 279 40.06 12.64 -0.07
C LYS A 279 38.92 12.70 -1.09
N GLU A 280 39.05 13.57 -2.09
CA GLU A 280 38.12 13.62 -3.22
C GLU A 280 38.66 12.79 -4.39
N PHE A 281 37.81 11.95 -4.99
CA PHE A 281 38.16 11.20 -6.20
C PHE A 281 37.84 12.02 -7.44
N LYS A 282 38.76 12.05 -8.41
CA LYS A 282 38.63 12.89 -9.62
C LYS A 282 37.62 12.37 -10.62
N SER A 283 37.26 11.09 -10.52
CA SER A 283 36.31 10.43 -11.42
C SER A 283 35.61 9.26 -10.74
N GLU A 284 34.45 8.88 -11.27
CA GLU A 284 33.74 7.65 -10.88
C GLU A 284 34.63 6.41 -11.05
N LYS A 285 35.46 6.38 -12.10
CA LYS A 285 36.39 5.28 -12.36
C LYS A 285 37.43 5.14 -11.24
N GLU A 286 37.96 6.25 -10.73
CA GLU A 286 38.89 6.24 -9.60
C GLU A 286 38.21 5.71 -8.34
N TYR A 287 37.02 6.23 -8.02
CA TYR A 287 36.19 5.76 -6.91
C TYR A 287 35.89 4.25 -6.97
N LYS A 288 35.42 3.75 -8.12
CA LYS A 288 35.09 2.33 -8.31
C LYS A 288 36.30 1.41 -8.16
N ASN A 289 37.50 1.87 -8.54
CA ASN A 289 38.71 1.07 -8.41
C ASN A 289 39.06 0.77 -6.93
N GLU A 290 38.64 1.62 -6.00
CA GLU A 290 38.86 1.44 -4.56
C GLU A 290 37.84 0.47 -3.91
N LEU A 291 36.79 0.09 -4.64
CA LEU A 291 35.70 -0.76 -4.15
C LEU A 291 35.75 -2.13 -4.83
N ALA A 292 36.85 -2.84 -4.58
CA ALA A 292 37.22 -4.04 -5.29
C ALA A 292 36.14 -5.14 -5.31
N PHE A 293 35.36 -5.27 -4.23
CA PHE A 293 34.30 -6.28 -4.15
C PHE A 293 32.94 -5.78 -4.68
N ASN A 294 32.63 -4.50 -4.55
CA ASN A 294 31.34 -3.93 -4.99
C ASN A 294 31.30 -3.76 -6.53
N TYR A 295 32.41 -3.34 -7.13
CA TYR A 295 32.57 -3.05 -8.55
C TYR A 295 33.56 -4.01 -9.24
N TYR A 296 33.57 -5.27 -8.82
CA TYR A 296 34.49 -6.28 -9.38
C TYR A 296 34.32 -6.51 -10.89
N MET A 297 33.11 -6.29 -11.45
CA MET A 297 32.87 -6.38 -12.90
C MET A 297 33.61 -5.26 -13.67
N ASP A 298 33.62 -4.03 -13.14
CA ASP A 298 34.40 -2.93 -13.71
C ASP A 298 35.91 -3.25 -13.65
N LEU A 299 36.37 -3.91 -12.58
CA LEU A 299 37.76 -4.36 -12.45
C LEU A 299 38.11 -5.51 -13.41
N GLU A 300 37.18 -6.45 -13.61
CA GLU A 300 37.33 -7.53 -14.58
C GLU A 300 37.51 -6.98 -16.00
N GLN A 301 36.64 -6.05 -16.41
CA GLN A 301 36.71 -5.41 -17.73
C GLN A 301 38.03 -4.65 -17.93
N GLN A 302 38.61 -4.14 -16.84
CA GLN A 302 39.92 -3.48 -16.84
C GLN A 302 41.11 -4.46 -16.77
N GLY A 303 40.88 -5.77 -16.70
CA GLY A 303 41.93 -6.78 -16.56
C GLY A 303 42.64 -6.76 -15.19
N LYS A 304 41.97 -6.28 -14.14
CA LYS A 304 42.54 -6.08 -12.79
C LYS A 304 42.18 -7.18 -11.78
N LEU A 305 41.46 -8.23 -12.20
CA LEU A 305 41.22 -9.41 -11.39
C LEU A 305 42.28 -10.50 -11.68
N PRO A 306 42.68 -11.31 -10.68
CA PRO A 306 42.23 -11.27 -9.29
C PRO A 306 42.83 -10.08 -8.51
N VAL A 307 42.09 -9.55 -7.54
CA VAL A 307 42.60 -8.51 -6.63
C VAL A 307 43.29 -9.14 -5.43
N VAL A 308 44.32 -8.50 -4.89
CA VAL A 308 45.00 -8.93 -3.67
C VAL A 308 44.69 -7.94 -2.54
N ILE A 309 44.02 -8.39 -1.49
CA ILE A 309 43.62 -7.58 -0.33
C ILE A 309 44.15 -8.27 0.94
N ASP A 310 44.91 -7.55 1.76
CA ASP A 310 45.56 -8.08 2.97
C ASP A 310 46.34 -9.40 2.74
N GLY A 311 46.99 -9.53 1.59
CA GLY A 311 47.77 -10.73 1.23
C GLY A 311 46.95 -11.89 0.66
N GLU A 312 45.63 -11.79 0.58
CA GLU A 312 44.76 -12.80 0.00
C GLU A 312 44.33 -12.44 -1.43
N SER A 313 44.33 -13.43 -2.33
CA SER A 313 43.87 -13.27 -3.70
C SER A 313 42.36 -13.58 -3.82
N PHE A 314 41.63 -12.70 -4.52
CA PHE A 314 40.20 -12.83 -4.76
C PHE A 314 39.90 -12.85 -6.26
N SER A 315 39.54 -14.03 -6.76
CA SER A 315 39.05 -14.20 -8.14
C SER A 315 37.63 -13.67 -8.30
N LYS A 316 37.19 -13.55 -9.55
CA LYS A 316 35.81 -13.21 -9.90
C LYS A 316 34.80 -14.14 -9.22
N GLU A 317 35.05 -15.44 -9.27
CA GLU A 317 34.17 -16.48 -8.72
C GLU A 317 34.11 -16.38 -7.19
N ARG A 318 35.25 -16.16 -6.53
CA ARG A 318 35.30 -15.99 -5.07
C ARG A 318 34.48 -14.78 -4.63
N ILE A 319 34.62 -13.63 -5.31
CA ILE A 319 33.86 -12.42 -5.01
C ILE A 319 32.36 -12.64 -5.28
N LYS A 320 32.01 -13.20 -6.45
CA LYS A 320 30.62 -13.44 -6.85
C LYS A 320 29.90 -14.37 -5.87
N ASN A 321 30.53 -15.46 -5.46
CA ASN A 321 29.93 -16.45 -4.57
C ASN A 321 29.79 -15.95 -3.13
N ALA A 322 30.64 -15.02 -2.71
CA ALA A 322 30.58 -14.42 -1.39
C ALA A 322 29.54 -13.28 -1.26
N ARG A 323 29.07 -12.74 -2.39
CA ARG A 323 28.20 -11.56 -2.42
C ARG A 323 26.76 -11.91 -2.05
N PHE A 324 26.24 -11.23 -1.05
CA PHE A 324 24.84 -11.32 -0.61
C PHE A 324 24.40 -9.99 -0.02
N SER A 325 23.14 -9.60 -0.20
CA SER A 325 22.62 -8.39 0.46
C SER A 325 21.14 -8.51 0.78
N MET A 326 20.77 -7.95 1.93
CA MET A 326 19.39 -7.75 2.37
C MET A 326 19.16 -6.25 2.51
N SER A 327 18.02 -5.77 2.03
CA SER A 327 17.61 -4.37 2.18
C SER A 327 16.20 -4.32 2.74
N TYR A 328 16.04 -3.52 3.78
CA TYR A 328 14.78 -3.29 4.46
C TYR A 328 14.43 -1.80 4.39
N THR A 329 13.17 -1.52 4.12
CA THR A 329 12.56 -0.20 4.23
C THR A 329 11.31 -0.28 5.09
N PRO A 330 10.90 0.81 5.75
CA PRO A 330 9.65 0.80 6.53
C PRO A 330 8.40 0.43 5.73
N ALA A 331 8.43 0.55 4.39
CA ALA A 331 7.32 0.13 3.54
C ALA A 331 7.17 -1.39 3.48
N ASP A 332 8.27 -2.15 3.63
CA ASP A 332 8.27 -3.61 3.57
C ASP A 332 7.57 -4.24 4.79
N ALA A 333 7.45 -3.49 5.89
CA ALA A 333 6.74 -3.94 7.08
C ALA A 333 5.23 -3.66 7.05
N LYS A 334 4.73 -3.02 6.00
CA LYS A 334 3.30 -2.76 5.86
C LYS A 334 2.59 -4.08 5.53
N PRO A 335 1.65 -4.56 6.36
CA PRO A 335 0.88 -5.75 6.03
C PRO A 335 0.02 -5.49 4.77
N PRO A 336 -0.30 -6.54 4.01
CA PRO A 336 -1.27 -6.46 2.93
C PRO A 336 -2.66 -6.07 3.47
N GLN A 337 -3.54 -5.63 2.58
CA GLN A 337 -4.88 -5.15 2.96
C GLN A 337 -5.72 -6.26 3.59
N ILE A 338 -5.66 -7.46 3.02
CA ILE A 338 -6.26 -8.68 3.52
C ILE A 338 -5.11 -9.55 4.03
N PRO A 339 -5.18 -10.18 5.20
CA PRO A 339 -4.12 -11.07 5.68
C PRO A 339 -4.18 -12.45 4.97
N LEU A 340 -4.13 -12.42 3.63
CA LEU A 340 -4.17 -13.56 2.70
C LEU A 340 -2.82 -13.67 1.97
N TYR A 341 -2.10 -14.75 2.18
CA TYR A 341 -0.72 -14.92 1.72
C TYR A 341 -0.58 -16.16 0.85
N PRO A 342 0.27 -16.14 -0.20
CA PRO A 342 0.55 -17.35 -0.98
C PRO A 342 1.28 -18.38 -0.11
N LEU A 343 0.75 -19.60 -0.10
CA LEU A 343 1.30 -20.74 0.63
C LEU A 343 2.08 -21.62 -0.35
N PHE A 344 3.36 -21.33 -0.57
CA PHE A 344 4.14 -22.04 -1.58
C PHE A 344 4.38 -23.51 -1.20
N ASN A 345 4.35 -24.37 -2.21
CA ASN A 345 4.66 -25.79 -2.11
C ASN A 345 5.75 -26.14 -3.14
N PRO A 346 7.04 -25.92 -2.80
CA PRO A 346 8.13 -26.18 -3.72
C PRO A 346 8.24 -27.67 -4.07
N ASP A 347 8.31 -27.97 -5.38
CA ASP A 347 8.62 -29.31 -5.87
C ASP A 347 10.14 -29.47 -6.05
N PRO A 348 10.81 -30.42 -5.37
CA PRO A 348 12.24 -30.68 -5.55
C PRO A 348 12.64 -31.04 -6.99
N LYS A 349 11.69 -31.47 -7.82
CA LYS A 349 11.94 -31.90 -9.21
C LYS A 349 12.05 -30.73 -10.19
N VAL A 350 11.61 -29.53 -9.80
CA VAL A 350 11.57 -28.36 -10.69
C VAL A 350 12.57 -27.31 -10.22
N SER A 351 13.25 -26.65 -11.18
CA SER A 351 14.31 -25.68 -10.88
C SER A 351 13.80 -24.34 -10.34
N SER A 352 12.53 -24.04 -10.55
CA SER A 352 11.84 -22.83 -10.11
C SER A 352 10.60 -23.20 -9.30
N ILE A 353 10.32 -22.41 -8.26
CA ILE A 353 9.10 -22.57 -7.47
C ILE A 353 7.92 -22.08 -8.33
N PRO A 354 6.89 -22.91 -8.59
CA PRO A 354 5.68 -22.43 -9.24
C PRO A 354 4.97 -21.39 -8.38
N PHE A 355 4.15 -20.54 -8.99
CA PHE A 355 3.30 -19.68 -8.17
C PHE A 355 2.30 -20.55 -7.40
N SER A 356 2.00 -20.19 -6.15
CA SER A 356 1.17 -21.07 -5.31
C SER A 356 -0.27 -21.12 -5.79
N GLU A 357 -0.86 -22.31 -5.86
CA GLU A 357 -2.30 -22.50 -6.04
C GLU A 357 -3.08 -22.20 -4.75
N ASP A 358 -2.44 -22.39 -3.59
CA ASP A 358 -3.06 -22.24 -2.28
C ASP A 358 -2.68 -20.92 -1.61
N MET A 359 -3.66 -20.31 -0.96
CA MET A 359 -3.50 -19.06 -0.21
C MET A 359 -3.98 -19.26 1.23
N ILE A 360 -3.16 -18.87 2.19
CA ILE A 360 -3.51 -18.94 3.62
C ILE A 360 -4.02 -17.58 4.12
N TYR A 361 -5.20 -17.60 4.70
CA TYR A 361 -5.86 -16.49 5.35
C TYR A 361 -5.69 -16.58 6.87
N PHE A 362 -5.13 -15.53 7.47
CA PHE A 362 -5.06 -15.40 8.93
C PHE A 362 -6.33 -14.72 9.44
N ALA A 363 -7.34 -15.53 9.75
CA ALA A 363 -8.59 -15.06 10.33
C ALA A 363 -8.40 -14.58 11.78
N LYS A 364 -9.41 -13.89 12.32
CA LYS A 364 -9.36 -13.39 13.71
C LYS A 364 -9.23 -14.49 14.75
N ASN A 365 -9.75 -15.68 14.45
CA ASN A 365 -9.87 -16.79 15.41
C ASN A 365 -9.19 -18.08 14.92
N GLY A 366 -8.43 -18.04 13.82
CA GLY A 366 -7.86 -19.26 13.24
C GLY A 366 -7.16 -19.04 11.91
N LEU A 367 -6.81 -20.14 11.26
CA LEU A 367 -6.18 -20.19 9.94
C LEU A 367 -7.12 -20.86 8.93
N GLU A 368 -7.21 -20.31 7.73
CA GLU A 368 -8.01 -20.86 6.63
C GLU A 368 -7.15 -20.95 5.37
N ILE A 369 -7.27 -22.04 4.61
CA ILE A 369 -6.60 -22.21 3.32
C ILE A 369 -7.64 -22.18 2.21
N TYR A 370 -7.40 -21.37 1.20
CA TYR A 370 -8.21 -21.28 -0.01
C TYR A 370 -7.40 -21.82 -1.18
N HIS A 371 -7.96 -22.78 -1.91
CA HIS A 371 -7.45 -23.22 -3.20
C HIS A 371 -7.69 -22.16 -4.27
N HIS A 372 -7.00 -22.25 -5.40
CA HIS A 372 -7.06 -21.28 -6.51
C HIS A 372 -8.47 -21.06 -7.10
N ASP A 373 -9.41 -21.99 -6.89
CA ASP A 373 -10.80 -21.92 -7.34
C ASP A 373 -11.73 -21.13 -6.38
N GLY A 374 -11.20 -20.69 -5.25
CA GLY A 374 -11.91 -19.89 -4.24
C GLY A 374 -12.51 -20.73 -3.11
N ASN A 375 -12.40 -22.06 -3.19
CA ASN A 375 -12.96 -22.96 -2.19
C ASN A 375 -12.03 -23.08 -0.97
N LEU A 376 -12.65 -23.19 0.21
CA LEU A 376 -11.97 -23.46 1.46
C LEU A 376 -11.50 -24.91 1.49
N ASP A 377 -10.19 -25.13 1.65
CA ASP A 377 -9.62 -26.43 1.99
C ASP A 377 -9.89 -26.73 3.47
N LYS A 378 -10.89 -27.57 3.72
CA LYS A 378 -11.27 -27.95 5.09
C LYS A 378 -10.23 -28.84 5.76
N GLU A 379 -9.51 -29.67 5.00
CA GLU A 379 -8.59 -30.65 5.56
C GLU A 379 -7.34 -29.95 6.09
N PHE A 380 -6.67 -29.16 5.25
CA PHE A 380 -5.49 -28.43 5.69
C PHE A 380 -5.82 -27.33 6.70
N SER A 381 -6.97 -26.66 6.55
CA SER A 381 -7.42 -25.70 7.58
C SER A 381 -7.64 -26.38 8.93
N SER A 382 -8.29 -27.55 8.98
CA SER A 382 -8.47 -28.29 10.25
C SER A 382 -7.13 -28.69 10.84
N PHE A 383 -6.24 -29.26 10.03
CA PHE A 383 -4.90 -29.66 10.47
C PHE A 383 -4.12 -28.49 11.10
N LEU A 384 -4.11 -27.33 10.45
CA LEU A 384 -3.45 -26.12 10.95
C LEU A 384 -4.03 -25.66 12.29
N ASN A 385 -5.36 -25.63 12.41
CA ASN A 385 -6.00 -25.19 13.65
C ASN A 385 -5.84 -26.19 14.78
N ASP A 386 -5.82 -27.49 14.49
CA ASP A 386 -5.53 -28.54 15.48
C ASP A 386 -4.08 -28.42 15.97
N LYS A 387 -3.13 -28.17 15.08
CA LYS A 387 -1.73 -27.88 15.46
C LYS A 387 -1.61 -26.61 16.28
N ALA A 388 -2.30 -25.56 15.89
CA ALA A 388 -2.32 -24.29 16.61
C ALA A 388 -2.90 -24.45 18.03
N LEU A 389 -3.97 -25.24 18.18
CA LEU A 389 -4.55 -25.57 19.49
C LEU A 389 -3.57 -26.35 20.37
N ASN A 390 -2.93 -27.38 19.81
CA ASN A 390 -1.95 -28.20 20.53
C ASN A 390 -0.72 -27.41 21.01
N LEU A 391 -0.36 -26.35 20.28
CA LEU A 391 0.75 -25.44 20.64
C LEU A 391 0.28 -24.19 21.41
N ASP A 392 -0.99 -24.14 21.84
CA ASP A 392 -1.60 -23.04 22.60
C ASP A 392 -1.45 -21.64 21.95
N VAL A 393 -1.49 -21.61 20.61
CA VAL A 393 -1.46 -20.38 19.80
C VAL A 393 -2.66 -19.49 20.15
N LYS A 394 -2.43 -18.19 20.32
CA LYS A 394 -3.50 -17.21 20.57
C LYS A 394 -3.73 -16.28 19.39
N PHE A 395 -4.80 -16.52 18.66
CA PHE A 395 -5.29 -15.60 17.64
C PHE A 395 -5.87 -14.30 18.26
N PRO A 396 -5.89 -13.19 17.51
CA PRO A 396 -5.43 -13.03 16.13
C PRO A 396 -3.90 -13.04 16.01
N ALA A 397 -3.40 -13.42 14.83
CA ALA A 397 -2.00 -13.18 14.48
C ALA A 397 -1.77 -11.66 14.39
N VAL A 398 -0.76 -11.16 15.11
CA VAL A 398 -0.45 -9.72 15.18
C VAL A 398 0.61 -9.31 14.15
N ALA A 399 1.35 -10.26 13.60
CA ALA A 399 2.29 -10.04 12.50
C ALA A 399 2.47 -11.32 11.68
N VAL A 400 2.68 -11.17 10.38
CA VAL A 400 2.98 -12.24 9.44
C VAL A 400 4.18 -11.80 8.60
N TRP A 401 5.16 -12.69 8.44
CA TRP A 401 6.42 -12.43 7.75
C TRP A 401 6.76 -13.58 6.82
N GLY A 402 7.38 -13.25 5.70
CA GLY A 402 7.79 -14.21 4.69
C GLY A 402 8.14 -13.50 3.40
N ARG A 403 8.70 -14.24 2.45
CA ARG A 403 8.94 -13.74 1.11
C ARG A 403 7.89 -14.30 0.15
N PHE A 404 6.89 -13.47 -0.16
CA PHE A 404 5.69 -13.88 -0.89
C PHE A 404 5.84 -13.86 -2.42
N THR A 405 7.03 -14.18 -2.94
CA THR A 405 7.30 -14.29 -4.38
C THR A 405 7.83 -15.66 -4.74
N ASN A 406 7.46 -16.16 -5.93
CA ASN A 406 7.98 -17.40 -6.50
C ASN A 406 9.39 -17.28 -7.08
N LEU A 407 9.96 -16.06 -7.16
CA LEU A 407 11.32 -15.81 -7.65
C LEU A 407 12.41 -16.13 -6.63
N LYS A 408 12.03 -16.64 -5.45
CA LYS A 408 12.96 -17.04 -4.40
C LYS A 408 13.62 -18.39 -4.72
N PRO A 409 14.86 -18.61 -4.25
CA PRO A 409 15.61 -19.83 -4.58
C PRO A 409 15.14 -21.10 -3.86
N TYR A 410 14.47 -20.92 -2.73
CA TYR A 410 13.82 -21.95 -1.91
C TYR A 410 12.76 -21.24 -1.06
N ASP A 411 11.82 -21.97 -0.49
CA ASP A 411 10.83 -21.42 0.43
C ASP A 411 11.21 -21.74 1.89
N SER A 412 11.26 -20.71 2.73
CA SER A 412 11.43 -20.86 4.19
C SER A 412 10.10 -20.90 4.96
N GLY A 413 8.99 -20.77 4.22
CA GLY A 413 7.64 -20.76 4.74
C GLY A 413 7.19 -19.38 5.23
N ILE A 414 6.15 -19.41 6.03
CA ILE A 414 5.47 -18.23 6.57
C ILE A 414 5.69 -18.22 8.07
N PHE A 415 6.26 -17.14 8.58
CA PHE A 415 6.38 -16.88 10.00
C PHE A 415 5.21 -16.03 10.45
N PHE A 416 4.65 -16.29 11.61
CA PHE A 416 3.67 -15.39 12.20
C PHE A 416 3.82 -15.30 13.71
N LYS A 417 3.46 -14.14 14.24
CA LYS A 417 3.44 -13.86 15.67
C LYS A 417 2.00 -13.85 16.15
N ASP A 418 1.72 -14.60 17.18
CA ASP A 418 0.41 -14.64 17.82
C ASP A 418 0.22 -13.45 18.78
N SER A 419 -0.95 -13.35 19.41
CA SER A 419 -1.27 -12.26 20.35
C SER A 419 -0.53 -12.34 21.69
N LYS A 420 0.11 -13.47 22.03
CA LYS A 420 1.00 -13.60 23.20
C LYS A 420 2.44 -13.14 22.89
N GLY A 421 2.81 -13.04 21.62
CA GLY A 421 4.16 -12.73 21.18
C GLY A 421 5.01 -13.95 20.86
N ASP A 422 4.42 -15.15 20.84
CA ASP A 422 5.06 -16.37 20.40
C ASP A 422 5.06 -16.43 18.87
N VAL A 423 6.13 -16.98 18.29
CA VAL A 423 6.35 -17.01 16.85
C VAL A 423 6.32 -18.43 16.34
N PHE A 424 5.59 -18.65 15.26
CA PHE A 424 5.40 -19.94 14.63
C PHE A 424 5.80 -19.87 13.16
N ASN A 425 6.11 -21.03 12.57
CA ASN A 425 6.44 -21.18 11.16
C ASN A 425 5.55 -22.26 10.54
N ILE A 426 4.98 -21.92 9.39
CA ILE A 426 4.20 -22.81 8.53
C ILE A 426 4.98 -23.03 7.25
N THR A 427 5.25 -24.28 6.90
CA THR A 427 5.89 -24.64 5.63
C THR A 427 5.07 -25.71 4.93
N VAL A 428 5.13 -25.73 3.60
CA VAL A 428 4.63 -26.83 2.79
C VAL A 428 5.76 -27.33 1.92
N TYR A 429 5.97 -28.64 1.92
CA TYR A 429 6.96 -29.27 1.08
C TYR A 429 6.43 -30.62 0.60
N ASP A 430 6.43 -30.85 -0.71
CA ASP A 430 5.91 -32.09 -1.31
C ASP A 430 4.50 -32.45 -0.80
N ASN A 431 3.60 -31.44 -0.82
CA ASN A 431 2.21 -31.53 -0.31
C ASN A 431 2.08 -31.87 1.18
N LYS A 432 3.15 -31.75 1.97
CA LYS A 432 3.11 -31.98 3.42
C LYS A 432 3.25 -30.66 4.15
N LEU A 433 2.24 -30.36 4.94
CA LEU A 433 2.22 -29.18 5.79
C LEU A 433 2.96 -29.48 7.11
N ASP A 434 3.88 -28.59 7.46
CA ASP A 434 4.53 -28.56 8.78
C ASP A 434 4.19 -27.27 9.51
N PHE A 435 4.04 -27.38 10.83
CA PHE A 435 3.71 -26.29 11.72
C PHE A 435 4.53 -26.45 12.99
N LYS A 436 5.36 -25.44 13.31
CA LYS A 436 6.24 -25.47 14.47
C LYS A 436 6.37 -24.11 15.14
N GLU A 437 6.59 -24.12 16.45
CA GLU A 437 7.00 -22.94 17.21
C GLU A 437 8.48 -22.64 16.95
N ILE A 438 8.86 -21.36 16.95
CA ILE A 438 10.23 -20.86 16.85
C ILE A 438 10.56 -20.06 18.14
N PRO A 439 10.94 -20.73 19.24
CA PRO A 439 11.11 -20.08 20.54
C PRO A 439 12.19 -18.99 20.54
N SER A 440 13.21 -19.10 19.69
CA SER A 440 14.28 -18.09 19.57
C SER A 440 13.75 -16.72 19.13
N LEU A 441 12.59 -16.68 18.46
CA LEU A 441 11.95 -15.47 17.95
C LEU A 441 10.87 -14.89 18.88
N LYS A 442 10.75 -15.40 20.12
CA LYS A 442 9.79 -14.86 21.08
C LYS A 442 10.03 -13.37 21.35
N ASN A 443 8.95 -12.59 21.32
CA ASN A 443 8.92 -11.14 21.51
C ASN A 443 9.73 -10.32 20.49
N PHE A 444 10.00 -10.85 19.30
CA PHE A 444 10.55 -10.03 18.21
C PHE A 444 9.49 -9.10 17.63
N GLU A 445 9.91 -7.89 17.25
CA GLU A 445 9.01 -6.86 16.74
C GLU A 445 8.69 -7.07 15.27
N HIS A 446 9.71 -7.39 14.46
CA HIS A 446 9.59 -7.59 13.03
C HIS A 446 10.67 -8.53 12.50
N LEU A 447 10.33 -9.29 11.45
CA LEU A 447 11.23 -10.19 10.74
C LEU A 447 11.18 -9.87 9.23
N HIS A 448 12.34 -9.56 8.65
CA HIS A 448 12.51 -9.33 7.23
C HIS A 448 13.21 -10.54 6.60
N VAL A 449 12.41 -11.43 5.99
CA VAL A 449 12.87 -12.70 5.40
C VAL A 449 13.43 -12.47 3.99
N ASN A 450 14.60 -13.05 3.71
CA ASN A 450 15.25 -12.99 2.40
C ASN A 450 16.03 -14.27 2.10
N GLU A 451 15.40 -15.20 1.38
CA GLU A 451 16.02 -16.44 0.95
C GLU A 451 17.07 -16.21 -0.14
N SER A 452 18.29 -16.66 0.12
CA SER A 452 19.42 -16.58 -0.81
C SER A 452 20.20 -17.88 -0.88
N LYS A 453 20.67 -18.24 -2.08
CA LYS A 453 21.59 -19.38 -2.28
C LYS A 453 23.01 -19.07 -1.79
N ASN A 454 23.38 -17.79 -1.73
CA ASN A 454 24.75 -17.33 -1.46
C ASN A 454 24.99 -17.02 0.02
N SER A 455 24.03 -17.31 0.90
CA SER A 455 24.17 -17.04 2.33
C SER A 455 23.47 -18.10 3.17
N ASP A 456 23.98 -18.27 4.38
CA ASP A 456 23.34 -19.05 5.45
C ASP A 456 22.41 -18.21 6.33
N PHE A 457 22.40 -16.89 6.13
CA PHE A 457 21.43 -16.00 6.74
C PHE A 457 20.11 -16.03 5.95
N LEU A 458 19.02 -16.18 6.69
CA LEU A 458 17.66 -16.25 6.20
C LEU A 458 16.91 -14.93 6.37
N ALA A 459 17.16 -14.18 7.45
CA ALA A 459 16.41 -12.97 7.73
C ALA A 459 17.19 -11.95 8.55
N ILE A 460 16.68 -10.71 8.54
CA ILE A 460 17.02 -9.70 9.54
C ILE A 460 15.87 -9.65 10.54
N ALA A 461 16.16 -9.69 11.84
CA ALA A 461 15.18 -9.58 12.90
C ALA A 461 15.40 -8.31 13.73
N PHE A 462 14.31 -7.65 14.13
CA PHE A 462 14.32 -6.43 14.93
C PHE A 462 13.71 -6.66 16.31
N LYS A 463 14.42 -6.23 17.35
CA LYS A 463 13.99 -6.32 18.73
C LYS A 463 14.70 -5.27 19.58
N ASP A 464 13.95 -4.50 20.37
CA ASP A 464 14.48 -3.50 21.30
C ASP A 464 15.41 -2.46 20.63
N SER A 465 15.03 -1.99 19.44
CA SER A 465 15.85 -1.12 18.58
C SER A 465 17.22 -1.70 18.18
N LYS A 466 17.40 -3.02 18.28
CA LYS A 466 18.62 -3.75 17.86
C LYS A 466 18.35 -4.60 16.62
N ILE A 467 19.43 -4.86 15.88
CA ILE A 467 19.43 -5.63 14.64
C ILE A 467 20.07 -7.00 14.91
N TYR A 468 19.41 -8.05 14.46
CA TYR A 468 19.91 -9.42 14.52
C TYR A 468 19.89 -10.03 13.12
N LEU A 469 20.90 -10.83 12.80
CA LEU A 469 20.88 -11.72 11.65
C LEU A 469 20.40 -13.09 12.11
N MET A 470 19.42 -13.64 11.41
CA MET A 470 18.89 -14.97 11.67
C MET A 470 19.40 -15.93 10.61
N ASP A 471 20.02 -17.04 11.02
CA ASP A 471 20.43 -18.10 10.12
C ASP A 471 19.28 -19.06 9.75
N LYS A 472 19.55 -20.01 8.84
CA LYS A 472 18.57 -21.05 8.44
C LYS A 472 18.16 -22.01 9.58
N LYS A 473 18.90 -22.04 10.69
CA LYS A 473 18.61 -22.82 11.91
C LYS A 473 17.88 -21.99 12.97
N TYR A 474 17.49 -20.75 12.63
CA TYR A 474 16.84 -19.80 13.53
C TYR A 474 17.73 -19.33 14.70
N LEU A 475 19.05 -19.44 14.56
CA LEU A 475 20.01 -18.86 15.49
C LEU A 475 20.18 -17.37 15.17
N LEU A 476 20.31 -16.57 16.22
CA LEU A 476 20.33 -15.11 16.14
C LEU A 476 21.72 -14.58 16.49
N THR A 477 22.32 -13.87 15.55
CA THR A 477 23.57 -13.13 15.74
C THR A 477 23.26 -11.66 15.86
N LYS A 478 23.48 -11.08 17.05
CA LYS A 478 23.30 -9.64 17.27
C LYS A 478 24.39 -8.86 16.54
N LEU A 479 24.00 -7.83 15.79
CA LEU A 479 24.93 -6.86 15.24
C LEU A 479 25.07 -5.71 16.25
N ASP A 480 26.29 -5.44 16.71
CA ASP A 480 26.54 -4.34 17.66
C ASP A 480 26.59 -3.00 16.94
N VAL A 481 25.43 -2.60 16.44
CA VAL A 481 25.19 -1.29 15.86
C VAL A 481 24.39 -0.44 16.83
N GLY A 482 24.48 0.89 16.68
CA GLY A 482 23.66 1.83 17.43
C GLY A 482 22.15 1.57 17.29
N GLU A 483 21.33 2.38 17.96
CA GLU A 483 19.87 2.23 17.90
C GLU A 483 19.32 2.36 16.48
N PHE A 484 18.43 1.44 16.12
CA PHE A 484 17.75 1.36 14.83
C PHE A 484 16.23 1.33 15.03
N ASN A 485 15.52 2.25 14.38
CA ASN A 485 14.05 2.28 14.39
C ASN A 485 13.51 1.76 13.06
N TRP A 486 12.96 0.55 13.05
CA TRP A 486 12.45 -0.10 11.84
C TRP A 486 11.21 0.57 11.24
N HIS A 487 10.49 1.42 11.98
CA HIS A 487 9.34 2.15 11.45
C HIS A 487 9.72 3.39 10.62
N THR A 488 10.93 3.91 10.79
CA THR A 488 11.33 5.19 10.19
C THR A 488 12.62 5.11 9.38
N MET A 489 13.52 4.19 9.73
CA MET A 489 14.82 4.04 9.11
C MET A 489 14.85 2.93 8.06
N ARG A 490 15.64 3.13 7.01
CA ARG A 490 16.00 2.07 6.06
C ARG A 490 17.29 1.39 6.49
N LEU A 491 17.46 0.13 6.14
CA LEU A 491 18.61 -0.70 6.47
C LEU A 491 19.08 -1.46 5.24
N ARG A 492 20.39 -1.54 5.05
CA ARG A 492 21.03 -2.43 4.08
C ARG A 492 22.16 -3.18 4.75
N VAL A 493 22.09 -4.50 4.70
CA VAL A 493 23.12 -5.43 5.15
C VAL A 493 23.70 -6.09 3.92
N ALA A 494 25.01 -5.95 3.68
CA ALA A 494 25.67 -6.49 2.50
C ALA A 494 26.94 -7.23 2.91
N PHE A 495 27.05 -8.47 2.48
CA PHE A 495 28.24 -9.29 2.58
C PHE A 495 29.05 -9.16 1.30
N ASP A 496 30.35 -8.99 1.46
CA ASP A 496 31.32 -9.18 0.41
C ASP A 496 32.25 -10.36 0.72
N ALA A 497 33.41 -10.41 0.05
CA ALA A 497 34.33 -11.51 0.21
C ALA A 497 34.98 -11.57 1.59
N LYS A 498 35.08 -10.44 2.31
CA LYS A 498 35.80 -10.31 3.59
C LYS A 498 35.01 -9.61 4.68
N TYR A 499 34.10 -8.71 4.32
CA TYR A 499 33.39 -7.85 5.26
C TYR A 499 31.88 -8.02 5.18
N LEU A 500 31.24 -7.77 6.31
CA LEU A 500 29.83 -7.46 6.44
C LEU A 500 29.67 -5.95 6.59
N GLN A 501 28.95 -5.31 5.68
CA GLN A 501 28.65 -3.88 5.72
C GLN A 501 27.19 -3.68 6.14
N VAL A 502 26.98 -2.90 7.20
CA VAL A 502 25.65 -2.53 7.70
C VAL A 502 25.47 -1.03 7.55
N ARG A 503 24.42 -0.62 6.84
CA ARG A 503 24.11 0.79 6.59
C ARG A 503 22.67 1.07 6.94
N TYR A 504 22.42 2.11 7.71
CA TYR A 504 21.07 2.56 7.98
C TYR A 504 21.00 4.07 8.15
N ASP A 505 19.83 4.62 7.84
CA ASP A 505 19.60 6.07 7.88
C ASP A 505 18.11 6.41 7.98
N ASP A 506 17.85 7.63 8.43
CA ASP A 506 16.52 8.27 8.49
C ASP A 506 16.31 9.29 7.35
N GLY A 507 17.16 9.26 6.32
CA GLY A 507 17.22 10.24 5.24
C GLY A 507 17.96 11.54 5.57
N ARG A 508 18.33 11.76 6.84
CA ARG A 508 19.15 12.89 7.29
C ARG A 508 20.52 12.41 7.74
N VAL A 509 20.57 11.48 8.69
CA VAL A 509 21.82 10.94 9.24
C VAL A 509 22.06 9.57 8.66
N TYR A 510 23.18 9.39 7.97
CA TYR A 510 23.61 8.14 7.39
C TYR A 510 24.69 7.52 8.26
N LYS A 511 24.47 6.29 8.69
CA LYS A 511 25.43 5.51 9.49
C LYS A 511 25.84 4.26 8.73
N ALA A 512 27.12 3.95 8.77
CA ALA A 512 27.71 2.78 8.15
C ALA A 512 28.68 2.10 9.13
N PHE A 513 28.66 0.77 9.13
CA PHE A 513 29.50 -0.08 9.95
C PHE A 513 30.07 -1.19 9.07
N ALA A 514 31.34 -1.51 9.27
CA ALA A 514 32.03 -2.61 8.63
C ALA A 514 32.41 -3.61 9.72
N PHE A 515 32.07 -4.86 9.52
CA PHE A 515 32.40 -5.97 10.40
C PHE A 515 33.25 -6.98 9.64
N ASP A 516 34.13 -7.67 10.34
CA ASP A 516 34.74 -8.88 9.80
C ASP A 516 33.65 -9.92 9.55
N LYS A 517 33.72 -10.63 8.43
CA LYS A 517 32.68 -11.56 8.00
C LYS A 517 32.62 -12.83 8.86
N ASP A 518 33.75 -13.25 9.43
CA ASP A 518 33.86 -14.55 10.09
C ASP A 518 33.50 -14.45 11.58
N ASP A 519 33.91 -13.37 12.25
CA ASP A 519 33.67 -13.19 13.70
C ASP A 519 32.71 -12.04 14.06
N PHE A 520 32.24 -11.29 13.08
CA PHE A 520 31.33 -10.14 13.24
C PHE A 520 31.84 -9.05 14.19
N LYS A 521 33.16 -8.91 14.38
CA LYS A 521 33.73 -7.77 15.12
C LYS A 521 33.75 -6.51 14.27
N GLU A 522 33.43 -5.37 14.89
CA GLU A 522 33.49 -4.05 14.24
C GLU A 522 34.93 -3.77 13.80
N VAL A 523 35.10 -3.50 12.51
CA VAL A 523 36.36 -3.10 11.87
C VAL A 523 36.43 -1.57 11.79
N ASP A 524 35.35 -0.93 11.35
CA ASP A 524 35.26 0.52 11.21
C ASP A 524 33.81 1.00 11.25
N LYS A 525 33.61 2.29 11.55
CA LYS A 525 32.30 2.96 11.50
C LYS A 525 32.41 4.37 10.95
N PHE A 526 31.36 4.79 10.25
CA PHE A 526 31.29 6.11 9.63
C PHE A 526 29.89 6.71 9.77
N GLN A 527 29.83 8.03 9.93
CA GLN A 527 28.59 8.77 10.00
C GLN A 527 28.69 10.08 9.22
N ILE A 528 27.66 10.39 8.45
CA ILE A 528 27.49 11.66 7.73
C ILE A 528 26.06 12.20 7.90
N LYS A 529 25.90 13.52 7.86
CA LYS A 529 24.62 14.23 8.03
C LYS A 529 24.25 14.99 6.77
#